data_AF-A0A2H0MJN2-F1
#
_entry.id   AF-A0A2H0MJN2-F1
#
_cell.length_a   1.000
_cell.length_b   1.000
_cell.length_c   1.000
_cell.angle_alpha   90.00
_cell.angle_beta   90.00
_cell.angle_gamma   90.00
#
_symmetry.space_group_name_H-M   'P 1'
#
loop_
_entity.id
_entity.type
_entity.pdbx_description
1 polymer ?
#
loop_
_entity_poly.entity_id
_entity_poly.type
_entity_poly.pdbx_seq_one_letter_code
_entity_poly.pdbx_strand_id
1 'polypeptide(L)'
;MSEYHPNTKQAVKRRSQAGFTLVEIMVALAVSLLVLALAAGIFQSQREAFTRTSDLGKMQANGRSATDFMARAVQNAGYNVFRGTRFLAASDHYLSTVFDEDNDGVIQADEVVTFAVSKDSGSPTESFSFTAYYDGNDNGTIASDESQSHTISLVLDGPTYNLYKIVPEAGGSTVNKHKVAQYVDNLIIRYYDKNGNALPSGVTTASGKAVPPYTVPASELNDIRRVEFDLLVRSKDEDPREGFTQSGSYEAGSVATLAGASGYNDSYHRLNFESNTSPRNLVMAPWGKMEISALPNPVSCPDTSTVVTASLVDSQGDAVEAGIDINFNATAGTVSPSSNSTNYAGESTTTLTYDWSSPSTTVTLSANALMTISGKEYPVFSAIPIAFQSGTGVFTDNFDDGDSTGWDEGGVVNWNVAAGEYKSASNGFGYSINGCAAWQDYEMQMETGRNGSFGATSEYAGMILRYQDTDHYYMVRVYCSSCTANPNDDIYNLQIVSLSNGTETIIADTVSTTGSITFANNTDYTIKGYAVGTALKAKIWATADAEPADWALEETDASYSSGKVGLVLTKSVLRFDDITVTPVTVE
;
A
#
# COMPACT_ATOMS: atom_id res chain seq x y z
N MET A 1 18.68 -70.43 -87.84
CA MET A 1 18.76 -68.96 -87.86
C MET A 1 17.99 -68.46 -86.64
N SER A 2 18.47 -67.38 -86.02
CA SER A 2 17.93 -66.70 -84.83
C SER A 2 18.65 -66.98 -83.52
N GLU A 3 19.43 -65.98 -83.15
CA GLU A 3 19.88 -65.61 -81.81
C GLU A 3 18.72 -65.53 -80.81
N TYR A 4 19.01 -65.59 -79.50
CA TYR A 4 19.02 -64.38 -78.65
C TYR A 4 18.76 -64.70 -77.17
N HIS A 5 19.80 -64.40 -76.39
CA HIS A 5 19.96 -64.09 -74.97
C HIS A 5 19.50 -65.04 -73.82
N PRO A 6 20.43 -65.28 -72.87
CA PRO A 6 20.25 -66.16 -71.72
C PRO A 6 19.67 -65.41 -70.51
N ASN A 7 18.83 -66.10 -69.74
CA ASN A 7 18.39 -65.65 -68.41
C ASN A 7 19.31 -66.27 -67.35
N THR A 8 20.48 -65.66 -67.12
CA THR A 8 21.36 -66.05 -66.02
C THR A 8 20.78 -65.52 -64.71
N LYS A 9 19.94 -66.31 -64.05
CA LYS A 9 19.68 -66.13 -62.62
C LYS A 9 21.02 -66.26 -61.91
N GLN A 10 21.61 -65.14 -61.48
CA GLN A 10 22.75 -65.14 -60.58
C GLN A 10 22.32 -65.89 -59.30
N ALA A 11 22.79 -67.12 -59.14
CA ALA A 11 22.74 -67.79 -57.86
C ALA A 11 23.59 -66.97 -56.89
N VAL A 12 22.94 -66.33 -55.91
CA VAL A 12 23.61 -65.69 -54.78
C VAL A 12 24.48 -66.75 -54.13
N LYS A 13 25.79 -66.69 -54.39
CA LYS A 13 26.79 -67.50 -53.69
C LYS A 13 26.74 -67.02 -52.25
N ARG A 14 25.97 -67.71 -51.39
CA ARG A 14 26.02 -67.53 -49.94
C ARG A 14 27.49 -67.69 -49.56
N ARG A 15 28.17 -66.58 -49.24
CA ARG A 15 29.45 -66.64 -48.56
C ARG A 15 29.19 -67.47 -47.31
N SER A 16 29.85 -68.62 -47.19
CA SER A 16 29.92 -69.35 -45.93
C SER A 16 30.44 -68.36 -44.89
N GLN A 17 29.59 -67.96 -43.95
CA GLN A 17 30.07 -67.22 -42.80
C GLN A 17 31.01 -68.17 -42.05
N ALA A 18 32.31 -67.95 -42.20
CA ALA A 18 33.29 -68.58 -41.34
C ALA A 18 32.97 -68.08 -39.93
N GLY A 19 32.64 -69.00 -39.02
CA GLY A 19 32.42 -68.67 -37.61
C GLY A 19 33.70 -68.10 -37.01
N PHE A 20 33.55 -67.31 -35.95
CA PHE A 20 34.69 -66.72 -35.24
C PHE A 20 35.53 -67.80 -34.56
N THR A 21 36.84 -67.66 -34.65
CA THR A 21 37.79 -68.48 -33.89
C THR A 21 37.78 -68.05 -32.41
N LEU A 22 38.14 -68.97 -31.50
CA LEU A 22 38.26 -68.67 -30.08
C LEU A 22 39.19 -67.47 -29.82
N VAL A 23 40.28 -67.37 -30.58
CA VAL A 23 41.27 -66.29 -30.49
C VAL A 23 40.65 -64.95 -30.87
N GLU A 24 39.84 -64.88 -31.93
CA GLU A 24 39.16 -63.64 -32.32
C GLU A 24 38.17 -63.16 -31.25
N ILE A 25 37.45 -64.07 -30.60
CA ILE A 25 36.53 -63.73 -29.49
C ILE A 25 37.32 -63.23 -28.27
N MET A 26 38.46 -63.84 -27.93
CA MET A 26 39.31 -63.39 -26.82
C MET A 26 39.91 -62.01 -27.08
N VAL A 27 40.39 -61.75 -28.30
CA VAL A 27 40.92 -60.43 -28.68
C VAL A 27 39.81 -59.39 -28.69
N ALA A 28 38.64 -59.71 -29.24
CA ALA A 28 37.49 -58.79 -29.25
C ALA A 28 37.06 -58.40 -27.82
N LEU A 29 36.94 -59.37 -26.91
CA LEU A 29 36.61 -59.10 -25.51
C LEU A 29 37.67 -58.26 -24.79
N ALA A 30 38.95 -58.55 -25.02
CA ALA A 30 40.04 -57.78 -24.44
C ALA A 30 40.01 -56.31 -24.92
N VAL A 31 39.77 -56.08 -26.21
CA VAL A 31 39.63 -54.73 -26.78
C VAL A 31 38.38 -54.05 -26.25
N SER A 32 37.23 -54.73 -26.16
CA SER A 32 36.00 -54.17 -25.59
C SER A 32 36.19 -53.73 -24.13
N LEU A 33 36.87 -54.53 -23.30
CA LEU A 33 37.18 -54.17 -21.91
C LEU A 33 38.11 -52.95 -21.83
N LEU A 34 39.12 -52.88 -22.69
CA LEU A 34 40.04 -51.75 -22.75
C LEU A 34 39.29 -50.46 -23.15
N VAL A 35 38.40 -50.53 -24.13
CA VAL A 35 37.55 -49.40 -24.55
C VAL A 35 36.60 -48.98 -23.44
N LEU A 36 35.99 -49.92 -22.71
CA LEU A 36 35.13 -49.62 -21.57
C LEU A 36 35.91 -48.95 -20.42
N ALA A 37 37.14 -49.39 -20.15
CA ALA A 37 38.01 -48.77 -19.15
C ALA A 37 38.37 -47.31 -19.53
N LEU A 38 38.69 -47.07 -20.80
CA LEU A 38 38.93 -45.70 -21.31
C LEU A 38 37.67 -44.84 -21.21
N ALA A 39 36.51 -45.37 -21.60
CA ALA A 39 35.23 -44.67 -21.49
C ALA A 39 34.86 -44.34 -20.03
N ALA A 40 35.13 -45.26 -19.09
CA ALA A 40 34.92 -45.03 -17.67
C ALA A 40 35.82 -43.89 -17.14
N GLY A 41 37.09 -43.85 -17.54
CA GLY A 41 38.00 -42.75 -17.19
C GLY A 41 37.53 -41.40 -17.69
N ILE A 42 37.04 -41.33 -18.94
CA ILE A 42 36.47 -40.11 -19.52
C ILE A 42 35.21 -39.69 -18.76
N PHE A 43 34.31 -40.63 -18.45
CA PHE A 43 33.08 -40.34 -17.71
C PHE A 43 33.34 -39.79 -16.31
N GLN A 44 34.31 -40.37 -15.59
CA GLN A 44 34.71 -39.89 -14.27
C GLN A 44 35.29 -38.47 -14.35
N SER A 45 36.18 -38.22 -15.30
CA SER A 45 36.75 -36.88 -15.54
C SER A 45 35.67 -35.85 -15.91
N GLN A 46 34.68 -36.23 -16.73
CA GLN A 46 33.55 -35.35 -17.06
C GLN A 46 32.67 -35.06 -15.85
N ARG A 47 32.40 -36.07 -15.00
CA ARG A 47 31.63 -35.90 -13.77
C ARG A 47 32.33 -34.94 -12.80
N GLU A 48 33.64 -35.12 -12.59
CA GLU A 48 34.45 -34.24 -11.74
C GLU A 48 34.47 -32.80 -12.26
N ALA A 49 34.68 -32.63 -13.56
CA ALA A 49 34.62 -31.32 -14.20
C ALA A 49 33.23 -30.67 -14.04
N PHE A 50 32.16 -31.45 -14.22
CA PHE A 50 30.79 -30.97 -14.08
C PHE A 50 30.47 -30.57 -12.63
N THR A 51 30.79 -31.41 -11.64
CA THR A 51 30.58 -31.10 -10.22
C THR A 51 31.34 -29.84 -9.83
N ARG A 52 32.62 -29.74 -10.21
CA ARG A 52 33.44 -28.55 -9.96
C ARG A 52 32.82 -27.28 -10.56
N THR A 53 32.41 -27.32 -11.83
CA THR A 53 31.76 -26.17 -12.48
C THR A 53 30.43 -25.83 -11.82
N SER A 54 29.62 -26.82 -11.46
CA SER A 54 28.36 -26.63 -10.73
C SER A 54 28.60 -25.96 -9.37
N ASP A 55 29.55 -26.45 -8.58
CA ASP A 55 29.79 -25.95 -7.22
C ASP A 55 30.39 -24.55 -7.21
N LEU A 56 31.30 -24.26 -8.16
CA LEU A 56 31.78 -22.90 -8.39
C LEU A 56 30.63 -21.97 -8.81
N GLY A 57 29.72 -22.43 -9.67
CA GLY A 57 28.54 -21.69 -10.07
C GLY A 57 27.59 -21.39 -8.90
N LYS A 58 27.30 -22.39 -8.06
CA LYS A 58 26.48 -22.22 -6.84
C LYS A 58 27.14 -21.30 -5.82
N MET A 59 28.44 -21.44 -5.60
CA MET A 59 29.22 -20.57 -4.70
C MET A 59 29.15 -19.11 -5.16
N GLN A 60 29.31 -18.86 -6.47
CA GLN A 60 29.17 -17.51 -7.04
C GLN A 60 27.76 -16.96 -6.93
N ALA A 61 26.75 -17.78 -7.19
CA ALA A 61 25.35 -17.38 -7.05
C ALA A 61 25.01 -17.04 -5.59
N ASN A 62 25.43 -17.89 -4.63
CA ASN A 62 25.25 -17.66 -3.19
C ASN A 62 25.89 -16.33 -2.75
N GLY A 63 27.16 -16.11 -3.13
CA GLY A 63 27.89 -14.90 -2.76
C GLY A 63 27.24 -13.62 -3.33
N ARG A 64 26.91 -13.62 -4.63
CA ARG A 64 26.26 -12.47 -5.27
C ARG A 64 24.88 -12.19 -4.71
N SER A 65 24.09 -13.24 -4.48
CA SER A 65 22.75 -13.10 -3.92
C SER A 65 22.80 -12.53 -2.51
N ALA A 66 23.72 -13.03 -1.67
CA ALA A 66 23.90 -12.53 -0.31
C ALA A 66 24.28 -11.05 -0.28
N THR A 67 25.26 -10.63 -1.07
CA THR A 67 25.66 -9.22 -1.11
C THR A 67 24.58 -8.31 -1.68
N ASP A 68 23.77 -8.79 -2.64
CA ASP A 68 22.63 -8.03 -3.18
C ASP A 68 21.53 -7.85 -2.14
N PHE A 69 21.13 -8.92 -1.43
CA PHE A 69 20.12 -8.83 -0.36
C PHE A 69 20.55 -7.88 0.75
N MET A 70 21.78 -8.01 1.25
CA MET A 70 22.31 -7.11 2.30
C MET A 70 22.42 -5.67 1.79
N ALA A 71 22.84 -5.46 0.53
CA ALA A 71 22.95 -4.12 -0.03
C ALA A 71 21.60 -3.44 -0.18
N ARG A 72 20.57 -4.16 -0.64
CA ARG A 72 19.19 -3.65 -0.75
C ARG A 72 18.61 -3.29 0.61
N ALA A 73 18.77 -4.16 1.60
CA ALA A 73 18.29 -3.90 2.96
C ALA A 73 18.92 -2.63 3.54
N VAL A 74 20.24 -2.43 3.35
CA VAL A 74 20.89 -1.17 3.76
C VAL A 74 20.34 0.03 2.99
N GLN A 75 20.12 -0.09 1.68
CA GLN A 75 19.63 1.03 0.87
C GLN A 75 18.21 1.45 1.28
N ASN A 76 17.35 0.48 1.61
CA ASN A 76 15.97 0.71 2.01
C ASN A 76 15.84 1.08 3.49
N ALA A 77 16.80 0.71 4.34
CA ALA A 77 16.78 0.97 5.77
C ALA A 77 16.33 2.39 6.11
N GLY A 78 15.28 2.51 6.91
CA GLY A 78 14.67 3.75 7.34
C GLY A 78 13.65 4.35 6.38
N TYR A 79 13.25 3.67 5.30
CA TYR A 79 12.18 4.12 4.41
C TYR A 79 10.85 4.09 5.17
N ASN A 80 10.13 5.22 5.17
CA ASN A 80 8.88 5.46 5.92
C ASN A 80 8.88 5.06 7.41
N VAL A 81 10.06 4.83 8.01
CA VAL A 81 10.16 4.51 9.45
C VAL A 81 9.98 5.78 10.25
N PHE A 82 9.01 5.79 11.17
CA PHE A 82 8.72 6.94 12.02
C PHE A 82 9.36 6.85 13.41
N ARG A 83 9.28 5.69 14.08
CA ARG A 83 9.90 5.44 15.38
C ARG A 83 11.11 4.51 15.28
N GLY A 84 12.05 4.68 16.19
CA GLY A 84 13.30 3.92 16.24
C GLY A 84 14.30 4.30 15.14
N THR A 85 15.44 3.63 15.15
CA THR A 85 16.56 3.88 14.23
C THR A 85 16.41 3.07 12.94
N ARG A 86 17.00 3.55 11.83
CA ARG A 86 17.01 2.78 10.56
C ARG A 86 17.74 1.43 10.66
N PHE A 87 18.73 1.37 11.57
CA PHE A 87 19.46 0.16 11.94
C PHE A 87 19.16 -0.13 13.39
N LEU A 88 18.60 -1.30 13.70
CA LEU A 88 18.16 -1.66 15.06
C LEU A 88 19.28 -2.33 15.88
N ALA A 89 20.23 -2.96 15.19
CA ALA A 89 21.43 -3.55 15.78
C ALA A 89 22.51 -3.71 14.70
N ALA A 90 23.78 -3.52 15.05
CA ALA A 90 24.89 -3.64 14.12
C ALA A 90 26.16 -4.15 14.82
N SER A 91 26.82 -5.15 14.25
CA SER A 91 28.14 -5.65 14.66
C SER A 91 28.99 -6.01 13.44
N ASP A 92 30.18 -6.53 13.68
CA ASP A 92 31.03 -7.08 12.62
C ASP A 92 30.41 -8.28 11.86
N HIS A 93 29.35 -8.92 12.35
CA HIS A 93 28.82 -10.15 11.73
C HIS A 93 27.29 -10.30 11.76
N TYR A 94 26.58 -9.27 12.24
CA TYR A 94 25.14 -9.13 12.07
C TYR A 94 24.73 -7.67 11.84
N LEU A 95 23.60 -7.48 11.18
CA LEU A 95 22.99 -6.18 10.91
C LEU A 95 21.47 -6.32 10.89
N SER A 96 20.77 -5.49 11.66
CA SER A 96 19.30 -5.42 11.68
C SER A 96 18.84 -4.07 11.12
N THR A 97 17.91 -4.12 10.17
CA THR A 97 17.35 -2.98 9.44
C THR A 97 15.83 -3.01 9.51
N VAL A 98 15.18 -1.87 9.38
CA VAL A 98 13.73 -1.76 9.26
C VAL A 98 13.38 -0.79 8.14
N PHE A 99 12.35 -1.06 7.36
CA PHE A 99 11.86 -0.21 6.28
C PHE A 99 10.45 -0.64 5.88
N ASP A 100 9.59 0.31 5.55
CA ASP A 100 8.28 0.06 4.94
C ASP A 100 8.47 -0.32 3.45
N GLU A 101 8.08 -1.52 3.04
CA GLU A 101 8.25 -2.03 1.67
C GLU A 101 7.12 -1.56 0.74
N ASP A 102 5.89 -1.47 1.24
CA ASP A 102 4.70 -1.17 0.43
C ASP A 102 4.23 0.29 0.49
N ASN A 103 4.85 1.09 1.36
CA ASN A 103 4.61 2.51 1.57
C ASN A 103 3.19 2.81 2.06
N ASP A 104 2.63 1.95 2.92
CA ASP A 104 1.32 2.15 3.54
C ASP A 104 1.40 2.92 4.88
N GLY A 105 2.60 3.10 5.43
CA GLY A 105 2.82 3.79 6.72
C GLY A 105 2.74 2.87 7.94
N VAL A 106 2.60 1.56 7.73
CA VAL A 106 2.55 0.54 8.78
C VAL A 106 3.72 -0.40 8.58
N ILE A 107 4.66 -0.43 9.52
CA ILE A 107 5.74 -1.41 9.48
C ILE A 107 5.17 -2.77 9.87
N GLN A 108 5.30 -3.80 9.04
CA GLN A 108 4.92 -5.18 9.39
C GLN A 108 6.11 -5.99 9.94
N ALA A 109 5.82 -7.18 10.47
CA ALA A 109 6.84 -8.03 11.09
C ALA A 109 7.96 -8.46 10.11
N ASP A 110 7.64 -8.73 8.85
CA ASP A 110 8.59 -9.21 7.84
C ASP A 110 9.45 -8.10 7.19
N GLU A 111 9.14 -6.85 7.50
CA GLU A 111 9.87 -5.64 7.15
C GLU A 111 11.01 -5.30 8.12
N VAL A 112 10.99 -5.92 9.29
CA VAL A 112 12.10 -5.93 10.24
C VAL A 112 13.05 -7.06 9.85
N VAL A 113 14.19 -6.71 9.28
CA VAL A 113 15.12 -7.68 8.67
C VAL A 113 16.47 -7.69 9.37
N THR A 114 16.89 -8.86 9.83
CA THR A 114 18.22 -9.10 10.39
C THR A 114 19.03 -10.03 9.50
N PHE A 115 20.22 -9.61 9.09
CA PHE A 115 21.23 -10.48 8.49
C PHE A 115 22.24 -10.91 9.53
N ALA A 116 22.49 -12.21 9.67
CA ALA A 116 23.50 -12.74 10.59
C ALA A 116 24.05 -14.09 10.10
N VAL A 117 25.32 -14.38 10.43
CA VAL A 117 25.88 -15.72 10.22
C VAL A 117 25.66 -16.62 11.44
N SER A 118 25.36 -17.89 11.20
CA SER A 118 25.21 -18.91 12.25
C SER A 118 25.31 -20.32 11.64
N LYS A 119 25.59 -21.34 12.45
CA LYS A 119 25.28 -22.73 12.07
C LYS A 119 23.78 -23.02 12.14
N ASP A 120 23.40 -24.12 11.48
CA ASP A 120 22.03 -24.65 11.42
C ASP A 120 21.60 -25.34 12.72
N SER A 121 22.57 -25.85 13.49
CA SER A 121 22.34 -26.60 14.71
C SER A 121 23.52 -26.40 15.67
N GLY A 122 23.27 -26.49 16.96
CA GLY A 122 24.26 -26.38 18.02
C GLY A 122 23.74 -25.53 19.18
N SER A 123 24.53 -25.45 20.25
CA SER A 123 24.21 -24.56 21.37
C SER A 123 24.54 -23.12 20.97
N PRO A 124 23.66 -22.13 21.24
CA PRO A 124 24.00 -20.73 21.05
C PRO A 124 25.28 -20.34 21.79
N THR A 125 26.19 -19.67 21.09
CA THR A 125 27.44 -19.15 21.65
C THR A 125 27.38 -17.64 21.85
N GLU A 126 26.45 -16.97 21.14
CA GLU A 126 26.23 -15.53 21.21
C GLU A 126 24.74 -15.22 21.07
N SER A 127 24.31 -14.11 21.69
CA SER A 127 22.98 -13.55 21.48
C SER A 127 23.02 -12.03 21.55
N PHE A 128 22.21 -11.37 20.74
CA PHE A 128 21.97 -9.94 20.81
C PHE A 128 20.47 -9.65 20.79
N SER A 129 20.08 -8.47 21.26
CA SER A 129 18.69 -8.02 21.26
C SER A 129 18.55 -6.65 20.62
N PHE A 130 17.38 -6.40 20.05
CA PHE A 130 16.98 -5.09 19.55
C PHE A 130 15.47 -4.91 19.78
N THR A 131 15.02 -3.66 19.76
CA THR A 131 13.60 -3.31 19.81
C THR A 131 13.20 -2.73 18.47
N ALA A 132 12.05 -3.16 17.95
CA ALA A 132 11.44 -2.65 16.73
C ALA A 132 10.04 -2.13 17.03
N TYR A 133 9.62 -1.09 16.33
CA TYR A 133 8.27 -0.53 16.37
C TYR A 133 7.56 -0.90 15.06
N TYR A 134 6.62 -1.84 15.14
CA TYR A 134 5.92 -2.42 13.98
C TYR A 134 4.56 -2.97 14.45
N ASP A 135 3.62 -3.14 13.52
CA ASP A 135 2.35 -3.82 13.76
C ASP A 135 2.61 -5.30 14.00
N GLY A 136 2.80 -5.62 15.27
CA GLY A 136 3.07 -6.96 15.75
C GLY A 136 1.81 -7.72 16.13
N ASN A 137 0.61 -7.12 16.05
CA ASN A 137 -0.64 -7.84 16.23
C ASN A 137 -1.45 -8.00 14.94
N ASP A 138 -0.94 -7.46 13.82
CA ASP A 138 -1.45 -7.59 12.46
C ASP A 138 -2.88 -7.03 12.32
N ASN A 139 -3.13 -5.87 12.95
CA ASN A 139 -4.43 -5.18 12.88
C ASN A 139 -4.47 -4.02 11.87
N GLY A 140 -3.37 -3.79 11.14
CA GLY A 140 -3.21 -2.72 10.15
C GLY A 140 -2.89 -1.37 10.76
N THR A 141 -2.49 -1.30 12.04
CA THR A 141 -2.11 -0.06 12.73
C THR A 141 -0.96 -0.32 13.69
N ILE A 142 -0.05 0.64 13.85
CA ILE A 142 1.00 0.55 14.87
C ILE A 142 0.58 1.37 16.10
N ALA A 143 0.24 0.70 17.19
CA ALA A 143 -0.08 1.37 18.45
C ALA A 143 1.19 1.80 19.19
N SER A 144 1.09 2.79 20.07
CA SER A 144 2.25 3.39 20.71
C SER A 144 2.95 2.53 21.77
N ASP A 145 2.24 1.53 22.29
CA ASP A 145 2.78 0.48 23.14
C ASP A 145 3.29 -0.73 22.35
N GLU A 146 3.22 -0.69 21.02
CA GLU A 146 3.58 -1.78 20.12
C GLU A 146 5.08 -1.79 19.75
N SER A 147 5.92 -1.65 20.77
CA SER A 147 7.35 -1.86 20.66
C SER A 147 7.71 -3.28 21.07
N GLN A 148 8.26 -4.07 20.15
CA GLN A 148 8.63 -5.46 20.42
C GLN A 148 10.14 -5.65 20.48
N SER A 149 10.60 -6.29 21.56
CA SER A 149 12.00 -6.69 21.71
C SER A 149 12.23 -8.12 21.23
N HIS A 150 13.24 -8.29 20.39
CA HIS A 150 13.64 -9.58 19.81
C HIS A 150 15.04 -9.95 20.28
N THR A 151 15.24 -11.24 20.60
CA THR A 151 16.55 -11.79 20.93
C THR A 151 16.96 -12.81 19.88
N ILE A 152 18.08 -12.54 19.21
CA ILE A 152 18.64 -13.42 18.18
C ILE A 152 19.78 -14.22 18.78
N SER A 153 19.65 -15.54 18.76
CA SER A 153 20.71 -16.47 19.17
C SER A 153 21.46 -17.03 17.97
N LEU A 154 22.80 -16.99 18.05
CA LEU A 154 23.75 -17.43 17.01
C LEU A 154 24.64 -18.57 17.52
N VAL A 155 24.96 -19.50 16.61
CA VAL A 155 25.91 -20.60 16.84
C VAL A 155 27.18 -20.32 16.04
N LEU A 156 28.22 -19.84 16.72
CA LEU A 156 29.48 -19.33 16.17
C LEU A 156 30.71 -20.15 16.63
N ASP A 157 30.61 -21.48 16.52
CA ASP A 157 31.63 -22.44 16.93
C ASP A 157 32.54 -22.89 15.76
N GLY A 158 32.89 -21.94 14.87
CA GLY A 158 33.85 -22.13 13.77
C GLY A 158 33.20 -22.44 12.41
N PRO A 159 33.83 -22.08 11.29
CA PRO A 159 33.24 -22.26 9.95
C PRO A 159 33.06 -23.73 9.56
N THR A 160 32.13 -24.07 8.66
CA THR A 160 31.26 -23.15 7.88
C THR A 160 29.98 -22.76 8.59
N TYR A 161 29.54 -21.54 8.30
CA TYR A 161 28.26 -20.97 8.66
C TYR A 161 27.30 -20.91 7.46
N ASN A 162 26.06 -20.54 7.73
CA ASN A 162 25.13 -20.00 6.74
C ASN A 162 24.88 -18.52 7.06
N LEU A 163 24.64 -17.71 6.03
CA LEU A 163 24.06 -16.38 6.19
C LEU A 163 22.53 -16.52 6.22
N TYR A 164 21.89 -15.96 7.23
CA TYR A 164 20.44 -15.94 7.37
C TYR A 164 19.88 -14.54 7.15
N LYS A 165 18.72 -14.46 6.49
CA LYS A 165 17.72 -13.39 6.65
C LYS A 165 16.81 -13.85 7.78
N ILE A 166 16.74 -13.08 8.85
CA ILE A 166 15.95 -13.37 10.03
C ILE A 166 14.89 -12.29 10.14
N VAL A 167 13.63 -12.68 10.28
CA VAL A 167 12.47 -11.78 10.39
C VAL A 167 11.63 -12.16 11.61
N PRO A 168 11.12 -11.20 12.39
CA PRO A 168 10.09 -11.46 13.40
C PRO A 168 8.86 -12.19 12.86
N GLU A 169 8.15 -12.87 13.75
CA GLU A 169 6.80 -13.35 13.49
C GLU A 169 5.77 -12.34 14.00
N ALA A 170 4.65 -12.21 13.29
CA ALA A 170 3.49 -11.51 13.81
C ALA A 170 2.96 -12.22 15.07
N GLY A 171 2.60 -11.45 16.10
CA GLY A 171 1.95 -11.92 17.32
C GLY A 171 2.88 -12.48 18.41
N GLY A 172 4.21 -12.33 18.31
CA GLY A 172 5.13 -12.85 19.32
C GLY A 172 6.60 -12.42 19.18
N SER A 173 7.45 -12.85 20.12
CA SER A 173 8.90 -12.58 20.15
C SER A 173 9.75 -13.62 19.41
N THR A 174 9.10 -14.48 18.63
CA THR A 174 9.75 -15.52 17.81
C THR A 174 10.22 -14.93 16.49
N VAL A 175 11.23 -15.59 15.90
CA VAL A 175 11.82 -15.16 14.63
C VAL A 175 11.96 -16.33 13.67
N ASN A 176 11.68 -16.06 12.39
CA ASN A 176 11.90 -16.97 11.28
C ASN A 176 13.28 -16.76 10.66
N LYS A 177 13.99 -17.86 10.36
CA LYS A 177 15.33 -17.83 9.75
C LYS A 177 15.30 -18.43 8.35
N HIS A 178 15.71 -17.66 7.34
CA HIS A 178 15.82 -18.08 5.95
C HIS A 178 17.28 -18.07 5.49
N LYS A 179 17.77 -19.18 4.93
CA LYS A 179 19.16 -19.25 4.42
C LYS A 179 19.29 -18.43 3.14
N VAL A 180 20.13 -17.40 3.18
CA VAL A 180 20.46 -16.53 2.05
C VAL A 180 21.67 -17.07 1.30
N ALA A 181 22.69 -17.50 2.03
CA ALA A 181 23.86 -18.17 1.49
C ALA A 181 24.31 -19.31 2.39
N GLN A 182 24.84 -20.36 1.77
CA GLN A 182 25.38 -21.53 2.45
C GLN A 182 26.89 -21.61 2.24
N TYR A 183 27.57 -22.32 3.13
CA TYR A 183 29.02 -22.54 3.09
C TYR A 183 29.80 -21.23 3.21
N VAL A 184 29.38 -20.36 4.13
CA VAL A 184 30.07 -19.11 4.45
C VAL A 184 31.18 -19.41 5.45
N ASP A 185 32.43 -19.11 5.09
CA ASP A 185 33.55 -19.25 6.02
C ASP A 185 33.69 -18.02 6.93
N ASN A 186 33.42 -16.82 6.41
CA ASN A 186 33.49 -15.58 7.18
C ASN A 186 32.53 -14.50 6.67
N LEU A 187 32.09 -13.63 7.58
CA LEU A 187 31.41 -12.37 7.26
C LEU A 187 32.03 -11.27 8.12
N ILE A 188 32.37 -10.15 7.49
CA ILE A 188 32.78 -8.93 8.19
C ILE A 188 31.93 -7.76 7.65
N ILE A 189 31.28 -7.03 8.55
CA ILE A 189 30.45 -5.86 8.25
C ILE A 189 31.07 -4.62 8.91
N ARG A 190 31.42 -3.63 8.11
CA ARG A 190 32.06 -2.38 8.58
C ARG A 190 31.18 -1.18 8.35
N TYR A 191 31.16 -0.27 9.30
CA TYR A 191 30.29 0.90 9.31
C TYR A 191 31.10 2.18 9.33
N TYR A 192 30.60 3.21 8.65
CA TYR A 192 31.26 4.52 8.60
C TYR A 192 30.27 5.65 8.81
N ASP A 193 30.72 6.70 9.50
CA ASP A 193 29.95 7.92 9.72
C ASP A 193 29.91 8.83 8.47
N LYS A 194 29.26 9.99 8.59
CA LYS A 194 29.19 11.01 7.52
C LYS A 194 30.53 11.59 7.07
N ASN A 195 31.56 11.48 7.91
CA ASN A 195 32.91 11.97 7.63
C ASN A 195 33.82 10.87 7.08
N GLY A 196 33.31 9.62 6.98
CA GLY A 196 34.08 8.46 6.57
C GLY A 196 34.92 7.83 7.68
N ASN A 197 34.70 8.19 8.95
CA ASN A 197 35.35 7.53 10.09
C ASN A 197 34.69 6.19 10.37
N ALA A 198 35.47 5.19 10.76
CA ALA A 198 34.95 3.88 11.15
C ALA A 198 34.12 3.98 12.45
N LEU A 199 33.00 3.26 12.48
CA LEU A 199 32.16 3.08 13.66
C LEU A 199 32.34 1.66 14.22
N PRO A 200 32.25 1.48 15.56
CA PRO A 200 31.95 2.51 16.55
C PRO A 200 33.08 3.52 16.77
N SER A 201 32.77 4.69 17.32
CA SER A 201 33.76 5.73 17.61
C SER A 201 34.86 5.19 18.53
N GLY A 202 36.12 5.34 18.12
CA GLY A 202 37.28 4.81 18.85
C GLY A 202 37.58 3.32 18.60
N VAL A 203 36.88 2.66 17.66
CA VAL A 203 37.19 1.29 17.25
C VAL A 203 38.64 1.17 16.76
N THR A 204 39.28 0.03 17.04
CA THR A 204 40.59 -0.26 16.49
C THR A 204 40.49 -0.38 14.97
N THR A 205 41.37 0.30 14.24
CA THR A 205 41.38 0.25 12.77
C THR A 205 42.71 -0.24 12.22
N ALA A 206 42.64 -0.97 11.11
CA ALA A 206 43.79 -1.32 10.26
C ALA A 206 43.55 -0.74 8.87
N SER A 207 44.43 0.17 8.42
CA SER A 207 44.25 0.89 7.15
C SER A 207 42.88 1.60 7.01
N GLY A 208 42.35 2.14 8.11
CA GLY A 208 41.06 2.83 8.14
C GLY A 208 39.82 1.92 8.17
N LYS A 209 39.99 0.60 8.20
CA LYS A 209 38.90 -0.36 8.37
C LYS A 209 38.80 -0.81 9.83
N ALA A 210 37.60 -0.85 10.40
CA ALA A 210 37.37 -1.40 11.73
C ALA A 210 37.81 -2.88 11.76
N VAL A 211 38.53 -3.25 12.83
CA VAL A 211 39.02 -4.60 13.09
C VAL A 211 38.08 -5.30 14.07
N PRO A 212 37.44 -6.43 13.69
CA PRO A 212 36.59 -7.21 14.60
C PRO A 212 37.33 -7.70 15.87
N PRO A 213 36.61 -8.04 16.95
CA PRO A 213 35.15 -7.95 17.11
C PRO A 213 34.71 -6.55 17.55
N TYR A 214 33.51 -6.13 17.15
CA TYR A 214 32.89 -4.91 17.66
C TYR A 214 31.37 -4.92 17.47
N THR A 215 30.69 -4.14 18.30
CA THR A 215 29.26 -3.84 18.19
C THR A 215 29.10 -2.32 18.16
N VAL A 216 28.27 -1.81 17.26
CA VAL A 216 27.93 -0.39 17.20
C VAL A 216 26.90 -0.09 18.31
N PRO A 217 27.16 0.87 19.21
CA PRO A 217 26.23 1.21 20.28
C PRO A 217 24.98 1.89 19.70
N ALA A 218 23.85 1.77 20.39
CA ALA A 218 22.56 2.34 19.96
C ALA A 218 22.64 3.83 19.60
N SER A 219 23.42 4.61 20.37
CA SER A 219 23.64 6.04 20.14
C SER A 219 24.32 6.38 18.81
N GLU A 220 25.02 5.43 18.18
CA GLU A 220 25.76 5.64 16.93
C GLU A 220 25.10 4.93 15.72
N LEU A 221 24.02 4.16 15.91
CA LEU A 221 23.33 3.47 14.81
C LEU A 221 22.81 4.47 13.76
N ASN A 222 22.34 5.64 14.20
CA ASN A 222 21.89 6.71 13.32
C ASN A 222 23.03 7.48 12.64
N ASP A 223 24.29 7.29 13.05
CA ASP A 223 25.46 7.91 12.42
C ASP A 223 25.97 7.13 11.21
N ILE A 224 25.55 5.86 11.05
CA ILE A 224 25.93 5.02 9.91
C ILE A 224 25.49 5.69 8.59
N ARG A 225 26.45 5.95 7.70
CA ARG A 225 26.26 6.50 6.34
C ARG A 225 26.79 5.60 5.24
N ARG A 226 27.58 4.59 5.60
CA ARG A 226 28.13 3.61 4.67
C ARG A 226 28.33 2.29 5.38
N VAL A 227 27.98 1.22 4.70
CA VAL A 227 28.16 -0.16 5.16
C VAL A 227 28.97 -0.91 4.12
N GLU A 228 30.06 -1.52 4.55
CA GLU A 228 30.90 -2.40 3.74
C GLU A 228 30.71 -3.84 4.20
N PHE A 229 30.36 -4.74 3.29
CA PHE A 229 30.26 -6.18 3.51
C PHE A 229 31.44 -6.88 2.88
N ASP A 230 32.01 -7.85 3.60
CA ASP A 230 33.11 -8.69 3.18
C ASP A 230 32.74 -10.15 3.49
N LEU A 231 32.29 -10.88 2.47
CA LEU A 231 31.71 -12.22 2.60
C LEU A 231 32.60 -13.26 1.92
N LEU A 232 33.20 -14.14 2.72
CA LEU A 232 34.02 -15.25 2.23
C LEU A 232 33.17 -16.52 2.12
N VAL A 233 32.90 -16.95 0.89
CA VAL A 233 32.12 -18.17 0.61
C VAL A 233 33.03 -19.29 0.13
N ARG A 234 32.75 -20.51 0.56
CA ARG A 234 33.46 -21.74 0.23
C ARG A 234 32.65 -22.63 -0.72
N SER A 235 33.33 -23.43 -1.55
CA SER A 235 32.67 -24.49 -2.31
C SER A 235 32.07 -25.53 -1.37
N LYS A 236 31.00 -26.18 -1.83
CA LYS A 236 30.34 -27.25 -1.09
C LYS A 236 31.27 -28.46 -0.93
N ASP A 237 31.84 -28.90 -2.05
CA ASP A 237 32.73 -30.05 -2.13
C ASP A 237 34.16 -29.60 -2.46
N GLU A 238 35.14 -30.47 -2.19
CA GLU A 238 36.56 -30.26 -2.52
C GLU A 238 36.78 -30.27 -4.05
N ASP A 239 37.81 -29.58 -4.53
CA ASP A 239 38.25 -29.70 -5.92
C ASP A 239 38.76 -31.14 -6.15
N PRO A 240 38.20 -31.87 -7.11
CA PRO A 240 38.60 -33.25 -7.37
C PRO A 240 40.01 -33.36 -7.98
N ARG A 241 40.64 -32.25 -8.42
CA ARG A 241 41.99 -32.26 -8.96
C ARG A 241 43.01 -32.55 -7.87
N GLU A 242 43.75 -33.65 -8.07
CA GLU A 242 44.84 -34.04 -7.19
C GLU A 242 45.87 -32.91 -7.03
N GLY A 243 46.22 -32.59 -5.78
CA GLY A 243 47.17 -31.54 -5.45
C GLY A 243 46.64 -30.10 -5.51
N PHE A 244 45.35 -29.89 -5.78
CA PHE A 244 44.75 -28.57 -5.59
C PHE A 244 44.65 -28.25 -4.10
N THR A 245 45.26 -27.14 -3.69
CA THR A 245 45.11 -26.57 -2.36
C THR A 245 44.94 -25.06 -2.45
N GLN A 246 44.07 -24.51 -1.61
CA GLN A 246 43.91 -23.09 -1.40
C GLN A 246 44.22 -22.77 0.06
N SER A 247 45.05 -21.76 0.28
CA SER A 247 45.43 -21.30 1.62
C SER A 247 45.17 -19.82 1.80
N GLY A 248 44.81 -19.41 3.02
CA GLY A 248 44.59 -18.03 3.40
C GLY A 248 44.44 -17.87 4.91
N SER A 249 44.39 -16.62 5.37
CA SER A 249 44.19 -16.27 6.78
C SER A 249 42.84 -15.62 7.00
N TYR A 250 42.25 -15.84 8.16
CA TYR A 250 41.10 -15.07 8.62
C TYR A 250 41.56 -13.82 9.35
N GLU A 251 40.77 -12.75 9.27
CA GLU A 251 41.04 -11.52 10.02
C GLU A 251 40.86 -11.78 11.51
N ALA A 252 41.83 -11.35 12.32
CA ALA A 252 41.81 -11.57 13.75
C ALA A 252 40.54 -10.97 14.38
N GLY A 253 39.89 -11.73 15.25
CA GLY A 253 38.67 -11.31 15.94
C GLY A 253 37.38 -11.48 15.14
N SER A 254 37.46 -11.83 13.84
CA SER A 254 36.26 -12.16 13.05
C SER A 254 35.63 -13.48 13.51
N VAL A 255 34.37 -13.68 13.14
CA VAL A 255 33.59 -14.90 13.45
C VAL A 255 34.25 -16.21 13.01
N ALA A 256 35.09 -16.20 11.97
CA ALA A 256 35.85 -17.38 11.57
C ALA A 256 36.91 -17.79 12.62
N THR A 257 37.41 -16.82 13.41
CA THR A 257 38.49 -17.03 14.38
C THR A 257 38.02 -17.40 15.79
N LEU A 258 36.72 -17.30 16.08
CA LEU A 258 36.15 -17.54 17.41
C LEU A 258 36.39 -18.97 17.93
N ALA A 259 36.46 -19.95 17.03
CA ALA A 259 36.79 -21.34 17.38
C ALA A 259 38.31 -21.66 17.30
N GLY A 260 39.16 -20.64 17.26
CA GLY A 260 40.63 -20.78 17.23
C GLY A 260 41.24 -21.03 15.86
N ALA A 261 40.46 -21.00 14.78
CA ALA A 261 41.00 -21.05 13.42
C ALA A 261 41.66 -19.71 13.05
N SER A 262 42.89 -19.74 12.54
CA SER A 262 43.59 -18.52 12.06
C SER A 262 43.62 -18.42 10.54
N GLY A 263 43.19 -19.46 9.84
CA GLY A 263 43.21 -19.57 8.39
C GLY A 263 42.75 -20.93 7.90
N TYR A 264 43.00 -21.18 6.62
CA TYR A 264 42.66 -22.42 5.95
C TYR A 264 43.82 -22.85 5.03
N ASN A 265 43.94 -24.16 4.82
CA ASN A 265 44.83 -24.77 3.84
C ASN A 265 44.23 -26.14 3.48
N ASP A 266 43.32 -26.14 2.51
CA ASP A 266 42.52 -27.29 2.14
C ASP A 266 42.18 -27.26 0.63
N SER A 267 41.44 -28.27 0.16
CA SER A 267 41.11 -28.44 -1.26
C SER A 267 39.82 -27.73 -1.68
N TYR A 268 39.22 -26.88 -0.85
CA TYR A 268 38.00 -26.16 -1.19
C TYR A 268 38.29 -24.84 -1.90
N HIS A 269 37.43 -24.46 -2.84
CA HIS A 269 37.48 -23.13 -3.45
C HIS A 269 36.88 -22.11 -2.50
N ARG A 270 37.44 -20.90 -2.50
CA ARG A 270 36.86 -19.74 -1.82
C ARG A 270 36.86 -18.52 -2.71
N LEU A 271 35.79 -17.73 -2.61
CA LEU A 271 35.67 -16.43 -3.24
C LEU A 271 35.21 -15.41 -2.22
N ASN A 272 35.82 -14.22 -2.30
CA ASN A 272 35.40 -13.07 -1.52
C ASN A 272 34.40 -12.23 -2.31
N PHE A 273 33.31 -11.86 -1.67
CA PHE A 273 32.30 -10.96 -2.21
C PHE A 273 32.24 -9.71 -1.36
N GLU A 274 32.64 -8.59 -1.96
CA GLU A 274 32.63 -7.29 -1.31
C GLU A 274 31.47 -6.46 -1.85
N SER A 275 30.82 -5.71 -0.95
CA SER A 275 29.80 -4.73 -1.32
C SER A 275 29.97 -3.49 -0.47
N ASN A 276 29.82 -2.33 -1.09
CA ASN A 276 29.87 -1.04 -0.42
C ASN A 276 28.60 -0.27 -0.78
N THR A 277 27.81 0.05 0.23
CA THR A 277 26.48 0.62 0.04
C THR A 277 26.18 1.67 1.10
N SER A 278 25.27 2.59 0.79
CA SER A 278 24.82 3.65 1.68
C SER A 278 23.30 3.58 1.84
N PRO A 279 22.79 3.83 3.06
CA PRO A 279 21.35 4.01 3.24
C PRO A 279 20.89 5.23 2.46
N ARG A 280 19.72 5.11 1.80
CA ARG A 280 19.11 6.21 1.05
C ARG A 280 18.25 7.10 1.95
N ASN A 281 17.66 6.51 2.98
CA ASN A 281 16.77 7.19 3.92
C ASN A 281 17.55 7.74 5.10
N LEU A 282 18.27 8.83 4.84
CA LEU A 282 19.08 9.53 5.83
C LEU A 282 18.24 10.37 6.83
N VAL A 283 16.94 10.47 6.60
CA VAL A 283 16.03 11.36 7.32
C VAL A 283 15.48 10.67 8.56
N MET A 284 16.28 10.66 9.63
CA MET A 284 15.70 10.97 10.93
C MET A 284 16.08 12.41 11.15
N ALA A 285 15.10 13.30 11.26
CA ALA A 285 15.39 14.72 11.36
C ALA A 285 16.37 14.93 12.53
N PRO A 286 17.39 15.80 12.39
CA PRO A 286 18.53 15.84 13.31
C PRO A 286 18.16 16.14 14.76
N TRP A 287 16.90 16.49 15.00
CA TRP A 287 16.36 16.97 16.25
C TRP A 287 14.96 16.43 16.58
N GLY A 288 14.50 15.39 15.86
CA GLY A 288 13.22 14.71 16.11
C GLY A 288 12.25 14.74 14.93
N LYS A 289 11.18 13.92 15.00
CA LYS A 289 10.14 13.79 13.98
C LYS A 289 8.76 13.84 14.64
N MET A 290 7.75 14.36 13.93
CA MET A 290 6.36 14.36 14.36
C MET A 290 5.51 13.62 13.32
N GLU A 291 4.66 12.73 13.80
CA GLU A 291 3.67 12.00 13.01
C GLU A 291 2.30 12.32 13.57
N ILE A 292 1.32 12.30 12.69
CA ILE A 292 -0.06 12.58 13.03
C ILE A 292 -0.88 11.49 12.37
N SER A 293 -1.74 10.86 13.14
CA SER A 293 -2.77 9.95 12.65
C SER A 293 -4.14 10.44 13.12
N ALA A 294 -5.18 10.04 12.40
CA ALA A 294 -6.56 10.36 12.73
C ALA A 294 -7.43 9.11 12.60
N LEU A 295 -8.27 8.85 13.58
CA LEU A 295 -9.21 7.75 13.58
C LEU A 295 -10.60 8.20 14.10
N PRO A 296 -11.68 8.02 13.31
CA PRO A 296 -11.70 7.51 11.94
C PRO A 296 -11.19 8.53 10.90
N ASN A 297 -10.59 8.06 9.81
CA ASN A 297 -10.29 8.85 8.61
C ASN A 297 -10.53 7.96 7.37
N PRO A 298 -11.56 8.23 6.53
CA PRO A 298 -12.45 9.39 6.55
C PRO A 298 -13.48 9.35 7.70
N VAL A 299 -14.00 10.52 8.08
CA VAL A 299 -15.16 10.67 8.98
C VAL A 299 -16.43 10.73 8.13
N SER A 300 -17.40 9.86 8.41
CA SER A 300 -18.66 9.78 7.66
C SER A 300 -19.83 10.36 8.45
N CYS A 301 -20.67 11.19 7.82
CA CYS A 301 -21.92 11.64 8.47
C CYS A 301 -22.76 10.42 8.93
N PRO A 302 -23.36 10.43 10.14
CA PRO A 302 -23.56 11.58 11.04
C PRO A 302 -22.41 11.86 12.01
N ASP A 303 -21.34 11.08 12.00
CA ASP A 303 -20.20 11.34 12.88
C ASP A 303 -19.57 12.68 12.52
N THR A 304 -19.32 13.52 13.52
CA THR A 304 -18.81 14.88 13.32
C THR A 304 -17.35 15.01 13.68
N SER A 305 -16.71 13.96 14.19
CA SER A 305 -15.37 14.09 14.76
C SER A 305 -14.47 12.90 14.51
N THR A 306 -13.17 13.20 14.55
CA THR A 306 -12.11 12.22 14.63
C THR A 306 -11.18 12.56 15.78
N VAL A 307 -10.69 11.52 16.45
CA VAL A 307 -9.57 11.68 17.37
C VAL A 307 -8.30 11.74 16.53
N VAL A 308 -7.44 12.68 16.86
CA VAL A 308 -6.13 12.86 16.25
C VAL A 308 -5.08 12.55 17.30
N THR A 309 -4.14 11.69 16.95
CA THR A 309 -2.96 11.40 17.77
C THR A 309 -1.74 11.96 17.07
N ALA A 310 -0.99 12.82 17.76
CA ALA A 310 0.34 13.26 17.33
C ALA A 310 1.40 12.55 18.17
N SER A 311 2.34 11.90 17.49
CA SER A 311 3.45 11.17 18.11
C SER A 311 4.76 11.93 17.83
N LEU A 312 5.51 12.24 18.89
CA LEU A 312 6.73 13.01 18.86
C LEU A 312 7.91 12.14 19.32
N VAL A 313 8.90 12.01 18.45
CA VAL A 313 10.14 11.27 18.72
C VAL A 313 11.37 12.15 18.59
N ASP A 314 12.43 11.80 19.31
CA ASP A 314 13.72 12.48 19.24
C ASP A 314 14.54 12.07 18.00
N SER A 315 15.80 12.51 17.93
CA SER A 315 16.69 12.18 16.81
C SER A 315 17.13 10.71 16.73
N GLN A 316 16.88 9.95 17.80
CA GLN A 316 17.12 8.52 17.92
C GLN A 316 15.87 7.72 17.58
N GLY A 317 14.72 8.39 17.42
CA GLY A 317 13.43 7.77 17.16
C GLY A 317 12.76 7.25 18.43
N ASP A 318 13.33 7.59 19.59
CA ASP A 318 12.76 7.27 20.89
C ASP A 318 11.66 8.29 21.21
N ALA A 319 10.64 7.85 21.93
CA ALA A 319 9.57 8.71 22.39
C ALA A 319 10.14 9.86 23.24
N VAL A 320 9.79 11.10 22.89
CA VAL A 320 10.12 12.24 23.75
C VAL A 320 9.28 12.12 25.02
N GLU A 321 9.91 12.20 26.19
CA GLU A 321 9.22 12.04 27.47
C GLU A 321 8.03 13.00 27.66
N ALA A 322 7.21 12.74 28.68
CA ALA A 322 5.98 13.48 28.94
C ALA A 322 6.24 14.97 29.23
N GLY A 323 5.34 15.83 28.74
CA GLY A 323 5.31 17.25 29.10
C GLY A 323 5.74 18.23 28.01
N ILE A 324 5.96 17.79 26.76
CA ILE A 324 6.17 18.69 25.63
C ILE A 324 4.82 19.08 25.04
N ASP A 325 4.52 20.38 24.97
CA ASP A 325 3.27 20.87 24.42
C ASP A 325 3.23 20.73 22.89
N ILE A 326 2.22 20.01 22.39
CA ILE A 326 1.89 19.91 20.98
C ILE A 326 0.72 20.85 20.68
N ASN A 327 0.93 21.77 19.75
CA ASN A 327 -0.10 22.70 19.28
C ASN A 327 -0.74 22.16 18.00
N PHE A 328 -2.06 22.08 17.99
CA PHE A 328 -2.85 21.59 16.87
C PHE A 328 -3.58 22.73 16.17
N ASN A 329 -3.62 22.70 14.84
CA ASN A 329 -4.34 23.68 14.04
C ASN A 329 -4.98 23.00 12.82
N ALA A 330 -6.17 23.45 12.43
CA ALA A 330 -6.91 22.93 11.30
C ALA A 330 -7.32 24.06 10.35
N THR A 331 -7.37 23.75 9.06
CA THR A 331 -7.85 24.68 8.02
C THR A 331 -9.36 24.97 8.12
N ALA A 332 -10.13 24.04 8.70
CA ALA A 332 -11.56 24.18 8.99
C ALA A 332 -11.95 23.30 10.18
N GLY A 333 -13.19 23.46 10.67
CA GLY A 333 -13.66 22.78 11.88
C GLY A 333 -13.09 23.37 13.17
N THR A 334 -13.32 22.68 14.28
CA THR A 334 -12.88 23.08 15.62
C THR A 334 -11.97 22.01 16.20
N VAL A 335 -10.83 22.43 16.75
CA VAL A 335 -9.86 21.54 17.40
C VAL A 335 -9.90 21.76 18.89
N SER A 336 -10.12 20.70 19.66
CA SER A 336 -10.16 20.79 21.12
C SER A 336 -9.57 19.54 21.79
N PRO A 337 -8.59 19.68 22.70
CA PRO A 337 -7.85 20.92 23.00
C PRO A 337 -6.94 21.36 21.83
N SER A 338 -6.74 22.67 21.63
CA SER A 338 -5.83 23.21 20.60
C SER A 338 -4.35 23.07 20.97
N SER A 339 -4.05 22.71 22.22
CA SER A 339 -2.71 22.40 22.70
C SER A 339 -2.81 21.38 23.82
N ASN A 340 -1.96 20.36 23.80
CA ASN A 340 -1.93 19.32 24.82
C ASN A 340 -0.53 18.70 24.91
N SER A 341 -0.11 18.30 26.12
CA SER A 341 1.25 17.83 26.35
C SER A 341 1.43 16.34 26.03
N THR A 342 2.64 15.95 25.61
CA THR A 342 2.99 14.54 25.38
C THR A 342 2.85 13.70 26.65
N ASN A 343 2.44 12.44 26.48
CA ASN A 343 2.51 11.39 27.51
C ASN A 343 3.91 10.71 27.50
N TYR A 344 4.10 9.66 28.31
CA TYR A 344 5.38 8.92 28.36
C TYR A 344 5.72 8.14 27.08
N ALA A 345 4.75 7.94 26.19
CA ALA A 345 4.96 7.35 24.87
C ALA A 345 5.23 8.41 23.79
N GLY A 346 5.40 9.69 24.18
CA GLY A 346 5.65 10.80 23.27
C GLY A 346 4.41 11.28 22.52
N GLU A 347 3.21 10.96 23.02
CA GLU A 347 1.97 11.20 22.27
C GLU A 347 1.08 12.24 22.91
N SER A 348 0.43 13.04 22.07
CA SER A 348 -0.59 14.00 22.46
C SER A 348 -1.81 13.83 21.57
N THR A 349 -3.00 13.91 22.16
CA THR A 349 -4.26 13.74 21.43
C THR A 349 -5.09 15.02 21.41
N THR A 350 -5.81 15.23 20.30
CA THR A 350 -6.87 16.23 20.18
C THR A 350 -8.07 15.64 19.47
N THR A 351 -9.20 16.33 19.48
CA THR A 351 -10.37 15.99 18.65
C THR A 351 -10.60 17.09 17.64
N LEU A 352 -10.67 16.70 16.36
CA LEU A 352 -11.14 17.58 15.29
C LEU A 352 -12.64 17.32 15.12
N THR A 353 -13.45 18.37 15.30
CA THR A 353 -14.89 18.34 15.06
C THR A 353 -15.23 19.21 13.85
N TYR A 354 -15.94 18.64 12.89
CA TYR A 354 -16.38 19.30 11.67
C TYR A 354 -17.86 19.67 11.73
N ASP A 355 -18.21 20.75 11.04
CA ASP A 355 -19.58 21.20 10.83
C ASP A 355 -20.09 20.73 9.46
N TRP A 356 -21.11 19.89 9.45
CA TRP A 356 -21.72 19.32 8.25
C TRP A 356 -22.59 20.30 7.44
N SER A 357 -22.49 21.62 7.67
CA SER A 357 -23.19 22.64 6.89
C SER A 357 -22.97 22.52 5.38
N SER A 358 -21.83 21.96 4.96
CA SER A 358 -21.49 21.64 3.57
C SER A 358 -21.24 20.14 3.37
N PRO A 359 -21.74 19.52 2.28
CA PRO A 359 -21.44 18.13 1.93
C PRO A 359 -19.99 17.95 1.52
N SER A 360 -19.30 16.99 2.15
CA SER A 360 -17.93 16.53 1.85
C SER A 360 -16.84 17.62 1.80
N THR A 361 -15.87 17.55 2.71
CA THR A 361 -14.68 18.41 2.68
C THR A 361 -13.41 17.66 3.06
N THR A 362 -12.26 18.24 2.71
CA THR A 362 -10.96 17.81 3.24
C THR A 362 -10.42 18.89 4.15
N VAL A 363 -10.26 18.56 5.43
CA VAL A 363 -9.62 19.42 6.41
C VAL A 363 -8.16 19.02 6.53
N THR A 364 -7.24 19.96 6.25
CA THR A 364 -5.84 19.76 6.64
C THR A 364 -5.69 20.07 8.12
N LEU A 365 -5.22 19.10 8.90
CA LEU A 365 -4.85 19.25 10.29
C LEU A 365 -3.34 19.16 10.45
N SER A 366 -2.78 20.10 11.20
CA SER A 366 -1.36 20.20 11.51
C SER A 366 -1.11 20.13 13.01
N ALA A 367 0.05 19.62 13.38
CA ALA A 367 0.56 19.65 14.73
C ALA A 367 2.00 20.19 14.72
N ASN A 368 2.41 20.89 15.78
CA ASN A 368 3.77 21.38 15.95
C ASN A 368 4.21 21.42 17.42
N ALA A 369 5.51 21.27 17.65
CA ALA A 369 6.15 21.34 18.97
C ALA A 369 7.55 21.96 18.87
N LEU A 370 8.12 22.40 19.99
CA LEU A 370 9.50 22.88 20.08
C LEU A 370 10.38 21.88 20.82
N MET A 371 11.39 21.34 20.14
CA MET A 371 12.39 20.43 20.71
C MET A 371 13.61 21.20 21.20
N THR A 372 13.99 21.03 22.47
CA THR A 372 15.21 21.64 23.03
C THR A 372 16.38 20.67 22.94
N ILE A 373 17.39 21.03 22.14
CA ILE A 373 18.62 20.25 21.99
C ILE A 373 19.82 21.11 22.31
N SER A 374 20.60 20.70 23.30
CA SER A 374 21.78 21.43 23.78
C SER A 374 21.46 22.90 24.11
N GLY A 375 20.27 23.15 24.67
CA GLY A 375 19.80 24.48 25.06
C GLY A 375 19.27 25.37 23.92
N LYS A 376 19.09 24.83 22.71
CA LYS A 376 18.49 25.53 21.56
C LYS A 376 17.20 24.84 21.12
N GLU A 377 16.18 25.65 20.82
CA GLU A 377 14.87 25.17 20.36
C GLU A 377 14.82 24.97 18.84
N TYR A 378 14.16 23.89 18.41
CA TYR A 378 13.94 23.53 17.01
C TYR A 378 12.46 23.12 16.80
N PRO A 379 11.75 23.69 15.82
CA PRO A 379 10.31 23.46 15.64
C PRO A 379 10.01 22.21 14.82
N VAL A 380 9.38 21.18 15.41
CA VAL A 380 8.95 19.96 14.70
C VAL A 380 7.50 20.17 14.29
N PHE A 381 7.14 19.82 13.06
CA PHE A 381 5.76 19.92 12.61
C PHE A 381 5.42 18.80 11.64
N SER A 382 4.13 18.48 11.55
CA SER A 382 3.56 17.58 10.56
C SER A 382 2.13 18.02 10.24
N ALA A 383 1.58 17.52 9.13
CA ALA A 383 0.19 17.76 8.75
C ALA A 383 -0.35 16.59 7.93
N ILE A 384 -1.64 16.29 8.14
CA ILE A 384 -2.37 15.27 7.39
C ILE A 384 -3.69 15.82 6.86
N PRO A 385 -4.16 15.34 5.69
CA PRO A 385 -5.53 15.56 5.26
C PRO A 385 -6.47 14.61 6.02
N ILE A 386 -7.59 15.15 6.49
CA ILE A 386 -8.69 14.38 7.08
C ILE A 386 -9.92 14.65 6.23
N ALA A 387 -10.46 13.60 5.63
CA ALA A 387 -11.64 13.71 4.80
C ALA A 387 -12.90 13.55 5.66
N PHE A 388 -13.78 14.55 5.62
CA PHE A 388 -15.14 14.46 6.14
C PHE A 388 -16.03 14.22 4.93
N GLN A 389 -16.54 13.00 4.79
CA GLN A 389 -17.28 12.57 3.62
C GLN A 389 -18.72 12.20 3.97
N SER A 390 -19.57 12.26 2.96
CA SER A 390 -20.88 11.63 3.01
C SER A 390 -20.91 10.54 1.97
N GLY A 391 -20.90 9.27 2.39
CA GLY A 391 -20.59 8.19 1.45
C GLY A 391 -19.13 8.28 0.98
N THR A 392 -18.88 8.23 -0.32
CA THR A 392 -17.53 8.13 -0.93
C THR A 392 -16.86 9.48 -1.26
N GLY A 393 -17.44 10.62 -0.91
CA GLY A 393 -16.91 11.95 -1.21
C GLY A 393 -18.00 12.99 -1.46
N VAL A 394 -17.88 13.79 -2.54
CA VAL A 394 -19.03 14.49 -3.15
C VAL A 394 -20.12 13.43 -3.30
N PHE A 395 -21.30 13.69 -2.72
CA PHE A 395 -22.36 12.70 -2.82
C PHE A 395 -22.71 12.57 -4.30
N THR A 396 -22.40 11.40 -4.85
CA THR A 396 -22.66 11.04 -6.23
C THR A 396 -23.28 9.67 -6.27
N ASP A 397 -24.24 9.52 -7.17
CA ASP A 397 -24.83 8.22 -7.46
C ASP A 397 -25.27 8.21 -8.93
N ASN A 398 -24.63 7.34 -9.70
CA ASN A 398 -24.93 7.12 -11.12
C ASN A 398 -25.60 5.75 -11.35
N PHE A 399 -25.93 5.01 -10.27
CA PHE A 399 -26.60 3.71 -10.28
C PHE A 399 -26.04 2.63 -11.23
N ASP A 400 -24.82 2.81 -11.74
CA ASP A 400 -24.15 1.89 -12.69
C ASP A 400 -23.78 0.55 -12.05
N ASP A 401 -23.69 0.52 -10.71
CA ASP A 401 -23.51 -0.70 -9.92
C ASP A 401 -24.78 -1.58 -9.87
N GLY A 402 -25.92 -1.02 -10.29
CA GLY A 402 -27.18 -1.73 -10.43
C GLY A 402 -28.00 -1.81 -9.14
N ASP A 403 -27.70 -1.03 -8.11
CA ASP A 403 -28.50 -0.96 -6.89
C ASP A 403 -28.71 0.48 -6.37
N SER A 404 -29.62 0.63 -5.40
CA SER A 404 -29.98 1.91 -4.77
C SER A 404 -29.47 1.98 -3.31
N THR A 405 -28.34 1.33 -3.00
CA THR A 405 -27.84 1.24 -1.63
C THR A 405 -27.65 2.61 -0.99
N GLY A 406 -28.21 2.79 0.21
CA GLY A 406 -28.17 4.04 0.96
C GLY A 406 -29.36 4.97 0.72
N TRP A 407 -30.21 4.69 -0.28
CA TRP A 407 -31.44 5.43 -0.50
C TRP A 407 -32.60 4.86 0.32
N ASP A 408 -33.20 5.71 1.16
CA ASP A 408 -34.43 5.42 1.91
C ASP A 408 -35.65 5.62 1.00
N GLU A 409 -36.13 4.53 0.40
CA GLU A 409 -37.29 4.48 -0.49
C GLU A 409 -38.63 4.56 0.25
N GLY A 410 -39.57 5.36 -0.27
CA GLY A 410 -40.91 5.51 0.29
C GLY A 410 -41.98 5.91 -0.73
N GLY A 411 -43.22 5.98 -0.25
CA GLY A 411 -44.42 6.18 -1.07
C GLY A 411 -45.14 4.88 -1.42
N VAL A 412 -45.97 4.91 -2.45
CA VAL A 412 -46.79 3.76 -2.90
C VAL A 412 -46.21 3.06 -4.12
N VAL A 413 -45.02 3.50 -4.57
CA VAL A 413 -44.38 3.01 -5.77
C VAL A 413 -43.36 1.92 -5.49
N ASN A 414 -43.10 1.10 -6.50
CA ASN A 414 -42.02 0.13 -6.49
C ASN A 414 -40.80 0.76 -7.14
N TRP A 415 -39.82 1.17 -6.35
CA TRP A 415 -38.53 1.66 -6.83
C TRP A 415 -37.67 0.51 -7.34
N ASN A 416 -36.86 0.77 -8.38
CA ASN A 416 -35.91 -0.18 -8.91
C ASN A 416 -34.81 0.54 -9.69
N VAL A 417 -33.58 0.02 -9.59
CA VAL A 417 -32.50 0.34 -10.53
C VAL A 417 -32.53 -0.67 -11.67
N ALA A 418 -32.49 -0.18 -12.91
CA ALA A 418 -32.44 -1.04 -14.08
C ALA A 418 -31.68 -0.36 -15.22
N ALA A 419 -30.66 -1.06 -15.72
CA ALA A 419 -29.77 -0.59 -16.80
C ALA A 419 -29.07 0.74 -16.47
N GLY A 420 -28.54 0.88 -15.26
CA GLY A 420 -27.86 2.09 -14.78
C GLY A 420 -28.80 3.23 -14.40
N GLU A 421 -30.11 3.06 -14.52
CA GLU A 421 -31.07 4.15 -14.30
C GLU A 421 -32.00 3.81 -13.12
N TYR A 422 -32.28 4.80 -12.27
CA TYR A 422 -33.17 4.66 -11.13
C TYR A 422 -34.60 5.10 -11.46
N LYS A 423 -35.57 4.21 -11.25
CA LYS A 423 -36.94 4.34 -11.77
C LYS A 423 -37.96 3.80 -10.80
N SER A 424 -39.24 3.96 -11.17
CA SER A 424 -40.31 3.15 -10.60
C SER A 424 -40.95 2.22 -11.62
N ALA A 425 -41.26 1.00 -11.20
CA ALA A 425 -42.05 0.01 -11.93
C ALA A 425 -43.58 0.23 -11.83
N SER A 426 -44.05 1.27 -11.14
CA SER A 426 -45.48 1.53 -10.91
C SER A 426 -45.80 3.02 -10.86
N ASN A 427 -47.07 3.38 -11.10
CA ASN A 427 -47.53 4.76 -10.96
C ASN A 427 -47.97 5.06 -9.52
N GLY A 428 -47.86 6.32 -9.11
CA GLY A 428 -48.22 6.80 -7.78
C GLY A 428 -47.11 7.67 -7.19
N PHE A 429 -47.38 8.31 -6.06
CA PHE A 429 -46.39 9.13 -5.36
C PHE A 429 -45.27 8.26 -4.78
N GLY A 430 -44.04 8.57 -5.16
CA GLY A 430 -42.82 7.95 -4.65
C GLY A 430 -41.80 9.00 -4.28
N TYR A 431 -41.10 8.78 -3.18
CA TYR A 431 -39.92 9.55 -2.81
C TYR A 431 -38.77 8.61 -2.45
N SER A 432 -37.54 9.09 -2.56
CA SER A 432 -36.35 8.35 -2.17
C SER A 432 -35.33 9.33 -1.61
N ILE A 433 -34.90 9.14 -0.35
CA ILE A 433 -34.10 10.12 0.39
C ILE A 433 -32.71 9.57 0.68
N ASN A 434 -31.68 10.40 0.54
CA ASN A 434 -30.31 10.04 0.89
C ASN A 434 -29.55 11.28 1.41
N GLY A 435 -28.32 11.10 1.86
CA GLY A 435 -27.47 12.17 2.38
C GLY A 435 -27.67 12.45 3.86
N CYS A 436 -27.17 13.61 4.28
CA CYS A 436 -27.01 13.98 5.69
C CYS A 436 -28.04 15.03 6.12
N ALA A 437 -28.66 14.86 7.29
CA ALA A 437 -29.64 15.82 7.82
C ALA A 437 -29.03 17.20 8.16
N ALA A 438 -27.72 17.28 8.34
CA ALA A 438 -27.02 18.50 8.74
C ALA A 438 -26.60 19.41 7.57
N TRP A 439 -26.75 18.96 6.32
CA TRP A 439 -26.41 19.76 5.14
C TRP A 439 -27.29 21.00 5.05
N GLN A 440 -26.69 22.16 4.83
CA GLN A 440 -27.37 23.45 4.75
C GLN A 440 -27.25 24.06 3.37
N ASP A 441 -26.01 24.19 2.88
CA ASP A 441 -25.66 24.99 1.72
C ASP A 441 -25.03 24.13 0.63
N TYR A 442 -25.80 23.89 -0.44
CA TYR A 442 -25.40 23.00 -1.52
C TYR A 442 -26.15 23.25 -2.82
N GLU A 443 -25.55 22.75 -3.90
CA GLU A 443 -26.19 22.54 -5.19
C GLU A 443 -26.43 21.04 -5.39
N MET A 444 -27.63 20.67 -5.80
CA MET A 444 -27.96 19.31 -6.23
C MET A 444 -28.21 19.32 -7.73
N GLN A 445 -27.56 18.41 -8.43
CA GLN A 445 -27.78 18.12 -9.83
C GLN A 445 -28.27 16.67 -9.97
N MET A 446 -29.18 16.44 -10.91
CA MET A 446 -29.57 15.09 -11.33
C MET A 446 -29.93 15.11 -12.81
N GLU A 447 -29.73 13.99 -13.48
CA GLU A 447 -30.32 13.73 -14.77
C GLU A 447 -31.71 13.11 -14.61
N THR A 448 -32.62 13.50 -15.50
CA THR A 448 -33.94 12.90 -15.57
C THR A 448 -34.44 12.89 -17.00
N GLY A 449 -35.23 11.87 -17.32
CA GLY A 449 -35.91 11.78 -18.59
C GLY A 449 -37.24 11.08 -18.48
N ARG A 450 -38.00 11.11 -19.57
CA ARG A 450 -39.31 10.43 -19.66
C ARG A 450 -39.41 9.53 -20.89
N ASN A 451 -40.18 8.45 -20.77
CA ASN A 451 -40.62 7.61 -21.88
C ASN A 451 -42.16 7.53 -21.88
N GLY A 452 -42.79 8.59 -22.35
CA GLY A 452 -44.24 8.75 -22.40
C GLY A 452 -44.71 10.11 -21.86
N SER A 453 -46.03 10.28 -21.85
CA SER A 453 -46.70 11.43 -21.25
C SER A 453 -46.80 11.26 -19.72
N PHE A 454 -46.83 12.37 -18.98
CA PHE A 454 -47.18 12.35 -17.56
C PHE A 454 -48.68 12.04 -17.37
N GLY A 455 -49.51 12.35 -18.36
CA GLY A 455 -50.92 11.97 -18.44
C GLY A 455 -51.90 12.83 -17.65
N ALA A 456 -51.45 13.64 -16.68
CA ALA A 456 -52.28 14.59 -15.95
C ALA A 456 -51.44 15.73 -15.37
N THR A 457 -52.10 16.84 -15.00
CA THR A 457 -51.42 18.05 -14.50
C THR A 457 -50.98 17.97 -13.03
N SER A 458 -51.43 16.93 -12.30
CA SER A 458 -51.02 16.65 -10.93
C SER A 458 -49.72 15.84 -10.84
N GLU A 459 -49.16 15.46 -11.99
CA GLU A 459 -48.05 14.53 -12.09
C GLU A 459 -46.75 15.30 -12.31
N TYR A 460 -45.69 14.87 -11.64
CA TYR A 460 -44.39 15.53 -11.60
C TYR A 460 -43.24 14.56 -11.32
N ALA A 461 -42.03 15.07 -11.57
CA ALA A 461 -40.75 14.46 -11.24
C ALA A 461 -39.78 15.54 -10.76
N GLY A 462 -38.89 15.23 -9.82
CA GLY A 462 -38.00 16.24 -9.32
C GLY A 462 -37.02 15.75 -8.28
N MET A 463 -36.33 16.72 -7.69
CA MET A 463 -35.47 16.55 -6.54
C MET A 463 -36.12 17.14 -5.29
N ILE A 464 -35.75 16.58 -4.15
CA ILE A 464 -36.07 17.06 -2.82
C ILE A 464 -34.81 17.71 -2.24
N LEU A 465 -34.97 18.89 -1.67
CA LEU A 465 -33.93 19.65 -0.98
C LEU A 465 -34.37 19.87 0.47
N ARG A 466 -33.41 19.83 1.41
CA ARG A 466 -33.61 20.11 2.84
C ARG A 466 -34.71 19.26 3.47
N TYR A 467 -34.69 17.96 3.16
CA TYR A 467 -35.62 16.99 3.73
C TYR A 467 -35.40 16.80 5.23
N GLN A 468 -36.43 17.10 6.00
CA GLN A 468 -36.49 16.86 7.44
C GLN A 468 -37.28 15.58 7.72
N ASP A 469 -38.49 15.50 7.14
CA ASP A 469 -39.41 14.38 7.22
C ASP A 469 -40.38 14.40 6.02
N THR A 470 -41.34 13.48 6.00
CA THR A 470 -42.29 13.31 4.89
C THR A 470 -43.21 14.51 4.64
N ASP A 471 -43.27 15.48 5.56
CA ASP A 471 -44.17 16.64 5.51
C ASP A 471 -43.42 17.99 5.47
N HIS A 472 -42.08 17.98 5.52
CA HIS A 472 -41.25 19.18 5.64
C HIS A 472 -40.00 19.11 4.75
N TYR A 473 -40.10 19.72 3.55
CA TYR A 473 -38.99 19.83 2.61
C TYR A 473 -39.27 20.82 1.49
N TYR A 474 -38.23 21.20 0.73
CA TYR A 474 -38.38 21.86 -0.56
C TYR A 474 -38.32 20.84 -1.70
N MET A 475 -39.01 21.15 -2.80
CA MET A 475 -39.01 20.34 -4.01
C MET A 475 -38.74 21.22 -5.22
N VAL A 476 -37.80 20.82 -6.06
CA VAL A 476 -37.63 21.36 -7.42
C VAL A 476 -38.16 20.32 -8.38
N ARG A 477 -39.27 20.63 -9.05
CA ARG A 477 -40.00 19.65 -9.88
C ARG A 477 -40.32 20.17 -11.28
N VAL A 478 -40.25 19.26 -12.25
CA VAL A 478 -40.91 19.40 -13.54
C VAL A 478 -42.31 18.81 -13.42
N TYR A 479 -43.31 19.56 -13.84
CA TYR A 479 -44.69 19.09 -13.89
C TYR A 479 -45.30 19.37 -15.27
N CYS A 480 -46.34 18.62 -15.60
CA CYS A 480 -47.08 18.84 -16.83
C CYS A 480 -48.14 19.93 -16.60
N SER A 481 -48.00 21.09 -17.24
CA SER A 481 -49.01 22.15 -17.13
C SER A 481 -50.16 21.96 -18.11
N SER A 482 -49.92 21.26 -19.22
CA SER A 482 -50.94 20.82 -20.17
C SER A 482 -50.57 19.45 -20.75
N CYS A 483 -51.35 18.43 -20.39
CA CYS A 483 -51.11 17.04 -20.80
C CYS A 483 -52.18 16.58 -21.79
N THR A 484 -51.75 15.92 -22.85
CA THR A 484 -52.60 15.36 -23.91
C THR A 484 -52.36 13.86 -24.06
N ALA A 485 -53.06 13.22 -25.01
CA ALA A 485 -52.82 11.82 -25.33
C ALA A 485 -51.50 11.59 -26.10
N ASN A 486 -50.91 12.65 -26.68
CA ASN A 486 -49.66 12.58 -27.44
C ASN A 486 -48.52 13.20 -26.61
N PRO A 487 -47.52 12.41 -26.19
CA PRO A 487 -46.42 12.90 -25.36
C PRO A 487 -45.61 14.06 -25.95
N ASN A 488 -45.73 14.31 -27.26
CA ASN A 488 -45.03 15.40 -27.96
C ASN A 488 -45.80 16.73 -27.95
N ASP A 489 -47.09 16.70 -27.61
CA ASP A 489 -47.94 17.90 -27.53
C ASP A 489 -48.07 18.41 -26.08
N ASP A 490 -47.44 17.72 -25.11
CA ASP A 490 -47.46 18.07 -23.70
C ASP A 490 -46.60 19.32 -23.42
N ILE A 491 -47.11 20.18 -22.55
CA ILE A 491 -46.42 21.39 -22.09
C ILE A 491 -45.94 21.15 -20.65
N TYR A 492 -44.65 21.43 -20.43
CA TYR A 492 -43.99 21.25 -19.16
C TYR A 492 -43.52 22.59 -18.58
N ASN A 493 -43.45 22.62 -17.25
CA ASN A 493 -42.96 23.77 -16.49
C ASN A 493 -42.09 23.29 -15.32
N LEU A 494 -41.12 24.10 -14.93
CA LEU A 494 -40.31 23.92 -13.73
C LEU A 494 -40.91 24.74 -12.59
N GLN A 495 -40.87 24.19 -11.37
CA GLN A 495 -41.44 24.79 -10.17
C GLN A 495 -40.56 24.52 -8.94
N ILE A 496 -40.51 25.49 -8.03
CA ILE A 496 -40.00 25.33 -6.66
C ILE A 496 -41.20 25.34 -5.71
N VAL A 497 -41.28 24.32 -4.85
CA VAL A 497 -42.40 24.12 -3.91
C VAL A 497 -41.85 23.89 -2.51
N SER A 498 -42.51 24.45 -1.50
CA SER A 498 -42.33 24.07 -0.09
C SER A 498 -43.48 23.15 0.32
N LEU A 499 -43.17 22.00 0.90
CA LEU A 499 -44.14 21.18 1.62
C LEU A 499 -44.00 21.49 3.11
N SER A 500 -45.09 21.87 3.77
CA SER A 500 -45.14 22.06 5.22
C SER A 500 -46.42 21.45 5.79
N ASN A 501 -46.28 20.54 6.76
CA ASN A 501 -47.40 19.82 7.37
C ASN A 501 -48.35 19.20 6.31
N GLY A 502 -47.77 18.60 5.26
CA GLY A 502 -48.51 17.98 4.15
C GLY A 502 -49.18 18.96 3.19
N THR A 503 -48.93 20.27 3.31
CA THR A 503 -49.48 21.30 2.43
C THR A 503 -48.41 21.87 1.50
N GLU A 504 -48.65 21.81 0.20
CA GLU A 504 -47.76 22.39 -0.82
C GLU A 504 -47.99 23.90 -0.98
N THR A 505 -46.91 24.68 -0.99
CA THR A 505 -46.88 26.11 -1.33
C THR A 505 -45.92 26.32 -2.48
N ILE A 506 -46.40 26.91 -3.59
CA ILE A 506 -45.57 27.25 -4.74
C ILE A 506 -44.73 28.47 -4.39
N ILE A 507 -43.40 28.32 -4.41
CA ILE A 507 -42.45 29.41 -4.18
C ILE A 507 -42.17 30.12 -5.51
N ALA A 508 -41.84 29.36 -6.55
CA ALA A 508 -41.48 29.89 -7.87
C ALA A 508 -42.01 28.99 -8.98
N ASP A 509 -42.41 29.56 -10.12
CA ASP A 509 -42.91 28.81 -11.28
C ASP A 509 -42.53 29.49 -12.59
N THR A 510 -42.01 28.71 -13.55
CA THR A 510 -41.61 29.20 -14.88
C THR A 510 -42.76 29.78 -15.67
N VAL A 511 -44.01 29.37 -15.42
CA VAL A 511 -45.20 29.99 -16.03
C VAL A 511 -45.22 31.51 -15.80
N SER A 512 -44.71 31.97 -14.65
CA SER A 512 -44.68 33.38 -14.26
C SER A 512 -43.43 34.13 -14.72
N THR A 513 -42.41 33.44 -15.23
CA THR A 513 -41.11 34.05 -15.61
C THR A 513 -40.80 33.88 -17.08
N THR A 514 -40.55 32.65 -17.53
CA THR A 514 -40.01 32.31 -18.86
C THR A 514 -41.00 31.58 -19.76
N GLY A 515 -42.14 31.13 -19.23
CA GLY A 515 -43.13 30.33 -19.94
C GLY A 515 -42.85 28.82 -19.85
N SER A 516 -43.25 28.06 -20.86
CA SER A 516 -43.04 26.61 -20.93
C SER A 516 -41.58 26.23 -21.13
N ILE A 517 -41.14 25.15 -20.50
CA ILE A 517 -39.84 24.53 -20.76
C ILE A 517 -39.95 23.44 -21.84
N THR A 518 -38.84 23.15 -22.52
CA THR A 518 -38.78 21.95 -23.36
C THR A 518 -38.39 20.75 -22.49
N PHE A 519 -39.19 19.68 -22.53
CA PHE A 519 -38.90 18.42 -21.86
C PHE A 519 -39.31 17.28 -22.80
N ALA A 520 -38.47 17.02 -23.82
CA ALA A 520 -38.78 16.12 -24.92
C ALA A 520 -38.87 14.66 -24.48
N ASN A 521 -39.68 13.88 -25.19
CA ASN A 521 -39.82 12.45 -24.92
C ASN A 521 -38.54 11.69 -25.33
N ASN A 522 -38.10 10.74 -24.50
CA ASN A 522 -36.86 9.95 -24.72
C ASN A 522 -35.61 10.82 -24.89
N THR A 523 -35.51 11.89 -24.12
CA THR A 523 -34.33 12.76 -24.06
C THR A 523 -34.00 13.01 -22.60
N ASP A 524 -32.71 13.00 -22.27
CA ASP A 524 -32.23 13.29 -20.92
C ASP A 524 -32.07 14.79 -20.72
N TYR A 525 -32.46 15.21 -19.53
CA TYR A 525 -32.39 16.58 -19.07
C TYR A 525 -31.71 16.62 -17.72
N THR A 526 -30.81 17.57 -17.56
CA THR A 526 -30.23 17.88 -16.27
C THR A 526 -31.11 18.88 -15.55
N ILE A 527 -31.50 18.58 -14.31
CA ILE A 527 -32.10 19.53 -13.38
C ILE A 527 -31.03 19.90 -12.35
N LYS A 528 -30.87 21.19 -12.10
CA LYS A 528 -30.02 21.73 -11.03
C LYS A 528 -30.86 22.55 -10.06
N GLY A 529 -30.78 22.20 -8.78
CA GLY A 529 -31.33 22.93 -7.65
C GLY A 529 -30.24 23.54 -6.79
N TYR A 530 -30.49 24.73 -6.27
CA TYR A 530 -29.57 25.50 -5.42
C TYR A 530 -30.30 25.83 -4.12
N ALA A 531 -29.72 25.46 -2.97
CA ALA A 531 -30.23 25.81 -1.66
C ALA A 531 -29.08 26.32 -0.78
N VAL A 532 -28.98 27.65 -0.63
CA VAL A 532 -27.91 28.30 0.14
C VAL A 532 -28.48 29.44 0.96
N GLY A 533 -28.28 29.42 2.28
CA GLY A 533 -28.94 30.34 3.20
C GLY A 533 -30.46 30.27 3.00
N THR A 534 -31.09 31.38 2.63
CA THR A 534 -32.52 31.44 2.27
C THR A 534 -32.76 31.44 0.76
N ALA A 535 -31.72 31.43 -0.09
CA ALA A 535 -31.86 31.48 -1.53
C ALA A 535 -32.17 30.08 -2.10
N LEU A 536 -33.20 30.02 -2.94
CA LEU A 536 -33.61 28.84 -3.68
C LEU A 536 -33.58 29.15 -5.18
N LYS A 537 -32.82 28.37 -5.95
CA LYS A 537 -32.75 28.53 -7.42
C LYS A 537 -32.92 27.20 -8.12
N ALA A 538 -33.45 27.25 -9.34
CA ALA A 538 -33.63 26.06 -10.15
C ALA A 538 -33.48 26.35 -11.63
N LYS A 539 -32.90 25.40 -12.37
CA LYS A 539 -32.85 25.41 -13.84
C LYS A 539 -32.83 24.01 -14.41
N ILE A 540 -33.20 23.91 -15.68
CA ILE A 540 -33.27 22.67 -16.45
C ILE A 540 -32.82 22.91 -17.88
N TRP A 541 -32.08 21.96 -18.45
CA TRP A 541 -31.65 21.96 -19.85
C TRP A 541 -31.48 20.52 -20.34
N ALA A 542 -31.47 20.30 -21.65
CA ALA A 542 -31.19 18.97 -22.18
C ALA A 542 -29.74 18.61 -21.84
N THR A 543 -29.48 17.40 -21.32
CA THR A 543 -28.14 16.99 -20.86
C THR A 543 -27.06 17.20 -21.93
N ALA A 544 -27.41 16.97 -23.20
CA ALA A 544 -26.50 17.12 -24.33
C ALA A 544 -26.13 18.59 -24.66
N ASP A 545 -26.86 19.57 -24.13
CA ASP A 545 -26.63 20.99 -24.35
C ASP A 545 -25.76 21.59 -23.24
N ALA A 546 -25.16 22.76 -23.51
CA ALA A 546 -24.42 23.50 -22.49
C ALA A 546 -25.36 24.04 -21.39
N GLU A 547 -24.89 24.00 -20.14
CA GLU A 547 -25.61 24.55 -18.99
C GLU A 547 -25.97 26.04 -19.22
N PRO A 548 -27.24 26.44 -19.06
CA PRO A 548 -27.65 27.84 -19.14
C PRO A 548 -26.94 28.71 -18.09
N ALA A 549 -26.48 29.89 -18.50
CA ALA A 549 -25.83 30.84 -17.59
C ALA A 549 -26.80 31.38 -16.53
N ASP A 550 -28.02 31.73 -16.94
CA ASP A 550 -29.04 32.28 -16.06
C ASP A 550 -29.85 31.16 -15.38
N TRP A 551 -30.29 31.40 -14.15
CA TRP A 551 -31.25 30.52 -13.48
C TRP A 551 -32.66 30.76 -14.03
N ALA A 552 -33.44 29.69 -14.19
CA ALA A 552 -34.82 29.81 -14.66
C ALA A 552 -35.77 30.33 -13.56
N LEU A 553 -35.46 29.97 -12.30
CA LEU A 553 -36.16 30.38 -11.09
C LEU A 553 -35.14 30.82 -10.04
N GLU A 554 -35.37 31.97 -9.42
CA GLU A 554 -34.60 32.49 -8.28
C GLU A 554 -35.56 33.14 -7.28
N GLU A 555 -35.66 32.59 -6.08
CA GLU A 555 -36.51 33.11 -5.01
C GLU A 555 -35.85 32.91 -3.63
N THR A 556 -36.48 33.43 -2.59
CA THR A 556 -36.03 33.20 -1.20
C THR A 556 -37.11 32.60 -0.32
N ASP A 557 -36.75 31.60 0.48
CA ASP A 557 -37.59 31.00 1.52
C ASP A 557 -36.74 30.58 2.72
N ALA A 558 -37.28 30.70 3.94
CA ALA A 558 -36.55 30.44 5.20
C ALA A 558 -37.20 29.34 6.05
N SER A 559 -38.13 28.57 5.49
CA SER A 559 -38.84 27.49 6.18
C SER A 559 -37.92 26.36 6.63
N TYR A 560 -36.93 26.00 5.81
CA TYR A 560 -35.98 24.93 6.09
C TYR A 560 -34.54 25.41 5.88
N SER A 561 -33.67 25.23 6.87
CA SER A 561 -32.26 25.64 6.81
C SER A 561 -31.30 24.49 6.51
N SER A 562 -31.70 23.24 6.77
CA SER A 562 -30.89 22.05 6.57
C SER A 562 -31.73 20.87 6.10
N GLY A 563 -31.11 19.75 5.77
CA GLY A 563 -31.79 18.47 5.62
C GLY A 563 -31.16 17.58 4.55
N LYS A 564 -31.66 16.34 4.48
CA LYS A 564 -31.26 15.37 3.47
C LYS A 564 -31.68 15.83 2.06
N VAL A 565 -31.19 15.14 1.02
CA VAL A 565 -31.64 15.32 -0.36
C VAL A 565 -32.48 14.12 -0.79
N GLY A 566 -33.18 14.24 -1.91
CA GLY A 566 -33.92 13.11 -2.43
C GLY A 566 -34.41 13.27 -3.85
N LEU A 567 -35.11 12.25 -4.30
CA LEU A 567 -35.79 12.16 -5.58
C LEU A 567 -37.29 11.98 -5.33
N VAL A 568 -38.10 12.51 -6.24
CA VAL A 568 -39.55 12.38 -6.16
C VAL A 568 -40.15 12.16 -7.54
N LEU A 569 -41.08 11.23 -7.64
CA LEU A 569 -41.82 10.95 -8.86
C LEU A 569 -43.27 10.61 -8.58
N THR A 570 -44.08 10.64 -9.64
CA THR A 570 -45.50 10.24 -9.61
C THR A 570 -45.87 9.23 -10.70
N LYS A 571 -44.99 9.02 -11.69
CA LYS A 571 -45.20 8.13 -12.84
C LYS A 571 -44.02 7.20 -13.09
N SER A 572 -44.33 5.99 -13.56
CA SER A 572 -43.33 4.99 -13.97
C SER A 572 -42.64 5.30 -15.30
N VAL A 573 -43.06 6.36 -16.02
CA VAL A 573 -42.41 6.77 -17.28
C VAL A 573 -41.13 7.56 -17.02
N LEU A 574 -40.84 7.89 -15.77
CA LEU A 574 -39.74 8.73 -15.33
C LEU A 574 -38.52 7.90 -14.96
N ARG A 575 -37.35 8.51 -15.11
CA ARG A 575 -36.07 7.97 -14.69
C ARG A 575 -35.17 9.04 -14.12
N PHE A 576 -34.24 8.63 -13.27
CA PHE A 576 -33.19 9.45 -12.69
C PHE A 576 -31.84 8.79 -12.91
N ASP A 577 -30.82 9.62 -13.07
CA ASP A 577 -29.43 9.20 -13.21
C ASP A 577 -28.49 10.34 -12.76
N ASP A 578 -27.20 10.05 -12.60
CA ASP A 578 -26.12 11.00 -12.36
C ASP A 578 -26.43 12.07 -11.30
N ILE A 579 -26.81 11.63 -10.09
CA ILE A 579 -27.03 12.52 -8.95
C ILE A 579 -25.68 13.04 -8.49
N THR A 580 -25.58 14.34 -8.26
CA THR A 580 -24.41 14.98 -7.65
C THR A 580 -24.86 16.06 -6.67
N VAL A 581 -24.33 16.06 -5.45
CA VAL A 581 -24.56 17.14 -4.47
C VAL A 581 -23.22 17.79 -4.13
N THR A 582 -23.07 19.07 -4.48
CA THR A 582 -21.84 19.83 -4.34
C THR A 582 -21.99 20.91 -3.27
N PRO A 583 -21.03 21.08 -2.36
CA PRO A 583 -21.07 22.15 -1.37
C PRO A 583 -20.93 23.52 -2.03
N VAL A 584 -21.61 24.52 -1.51
CA VAL A 584 -21.43 25.92 -1.93
C VAL A 584 -20.83 26.70 -0.76
N THR A 585 -19.58 27.12 -0.90
CA THR A 585 -18.96 28.04 0.06
C THR A 585 -19.53 29.43 -0.12
N VAL A 586 -20.23 29.92 0.91
CA VAL A 586 -20.59 31.34 1.03
C VAL A 586 -19.35 32.08 1.50
N GLU A 587 -18.77 32.96 0.67
CA GLU A 587 -17.66 33.84 1.06
C GLU A 587 -18.05 34.84 2.18
#